data_AF-A0A2V6AWN3-F1
#
_entry.id   AF-A0A2V6AWN3-F1
#
_cell.length_a   1.000
_cell.length_b   1.000
_cell.length_c   1.000
_cell.angle_alpha   90.00
_cell.angle_beta   90.00
_cell.angle_gamma   90.00
#
_symmetry.space_group_name_H-M   'P 1'
#
loop_
_entity.id
_entity.type
_entity.pdbx_description
1 polymer ?
#
loop_
_entity_poly.entity_id
_entity_poly.type
_entity_poly.pdbx_seq_one_letter_code
_entity_poly.pdbx_strand_id
1 'polypeptide(L)'
;PGDEWRKFANLRMFLAWMYGHPGKKLLFMGGEFGQSNEWNHDTQLDWQLLELPRHDGLHRLVQHLNYTYKTEPALWQLDDTYDGFDWIDFHDAENSVVSFLRKSQEGDIVAFVVNATPVVRYNYRLGVPESGFYREIINTDGETYGGSNIGNLGGVQSEAQEWMGREHSILVHLPPLATLAFKLEK
;
A
#
# COMPACT_ATOMS: atom_id res chain seq x y z
N PRO A 1 -7.94 15.22 -1.04
CA PRO A 1 -8.00 16.67 -0.70
C PRO A 1 -6.60 17.30 -0.81
N GLY A 2 -6.50 18.64 -0.80
CA GLY A 2 -5.22 19.35 -0.90
C GLY A 2 -4.84 19.75 -2.32
N ASP A 3 -3.57 20.14 -2.50
CA ASP A 3 -2.97 20.42 -3.81
C ASP A 3 -2.96 19.16 -4.71
N GLU A 4 -2.59 19.36 -5.97
CA GLU A 4 -2.58 18.28 -6.95
C GLU A 4 -1.68 17.10 -6.55
N TRP A 5 -0.50 17.37 -5.97
CA TRP A 5 0.40 16.29 -5.54
C TRP A 5 -0.27 15.46 -4.43
N ARG A 6 -0.90 16.11 -3.46
CA ARG A 6 -1.64 15.45 -2.38
C ARG A 6 -2.85 14.69 -2.90
N LYS A 7 -3.55 15.18 -3.94
CA LYS A 7 -4.65 14.44 -4.58
C LYS A 7 -4.18 13.11 -5.18
N PHE A 8 -3.08 13.13 -5.93
CA PHE A 8 -2.49 11.90 -6.47
C PHE A 8 -1.97 10.98 -5.37
N ALA A 9 -1.29 11.51 -4.35
CA ALA A 9 -0.81 10.71 -3.22
C ALA A 9 -1.97 9.99 -2.49
N ASN A 10 -3.07 10.70 -2.22
CA ASN A 10 -4.28 10.10 -1.66
C ASN A 10 -4.84 8.97 -2.54
N LEU A 11 -4.91 9.19 -3.86
CA LEU A 11 -5.42 8.18 -4.79
C LEU A 11 -4.52 6.94 -4.82
N ARG A 12 -3.19 7.12 -4.90
CA ARG A 12 -2.22 6.01 -4.84
C ARG A 12 -2.33 5.21 -3.55
N MET A 13 -2.34 5.92 -2.41
CA MET A 13 -2.52 5.33 -1.08
C MET A 13 -3.81 4.51 -1.00
N PHE A 14 -4.93 5.10 -1.42
CA PHE A 14 -6.24 4.45 -1.37
C PHE A 14 -6.30 3.22 -2.26
N LEU A 15 -5.79 3.27 -3.50
CA LEU A 15 -5.77 2.12 -4.39
C LEU A 15 -4.94 0.98 -3.81
N ALA A 16 -3.75 1.25 -3.27
CA ALA A 16 -2.95 0.22 -2.63
C ALA A 16 -3.62 -0.35 -1.37
N TRP A 17 -4.30 0.49 -0.58
CA TRP A 17 -5.10 0.03 0.56
C TRP A 17 -6.28 -0.85 0.11
N MET A 18 -7.01 -0.46 -0.93
CA MET A 18 -8.08 -1.25 -1.55
C MET A 18 -7.56 -2.62 -2.02
N TYR A 19 -6.37 -2.67 -2.62
CA TYR A 19 -5.72 -3.91 -3.06
C TYR A 19 -5.28 -4.79 -1.88
N GLY A 20 -4.77 -4.18 -0.80
CA GLY A 20 -4.37 -4.88 0.42
C GLY A 20 -5.53 -5.38 1.28
N HIS A 21 -6.66 -4.68 1.32
CA HIS A 21 -7.84 -5.06 2.11
C HIS A 21 -8.47 -6.37 1.60
N PRO A 22 -9.08 -7.23 2.45
CA PRO A 22 -9.81 -8.40 2.00
C PRO A 22 -10.94 -8.07 1.00
N GLY A 23 -11.14 -8.96 0.03
CA GLY A 23 -12.22 -8.87 -0.97
C GLY A 23 -11.71 -8.58 -2.39
N LYS A 24 -12.51 -8.93 -3.40
CA LYS A 24 -12.10 -8.80 -4.82
C LYS A 24 -12.10 -7.34 -5.30
N LYS A 25 -11.31 -7.05 -6.33
CA LYS A 25 -11.02 -5.68 -6.78
C LYS A 25 -11.81 -5.35 -8.04
N LEU A 26 -12.40 -4.16 -8.06
CA LEU A 26 -13.05 -3.57 -9.22
C LEU A 26 -12.67 -2.08 -9.27
N LEU A 27 -12.13 -1.64 -10.40
CA LEU A 27 -11.83 -0.24 -10.67
C LEU A 27 -12.40 0.10 -12.05
N PHE A 28 -13.21 1.15 -12.12
CA PHE A 28 -13.81 1.58 -13.38
C PHE A 28 -12.79 2.34 -14.24
N MET A 29 -12.95 2.22 -15.56
CA MET A 29 -12.05 2.81 -16.55
C MET A 29 -11.90 4.32 -16.35
N GLY A 30 -10.67 4.82 -16.50
CA GLY A 30 -10.29 6.20 -16.16
C GLY A 30 -9.75 6.36 -14.74
N GLY A 31 -10.15 5.49 -13.81
CA GLY A 31 -9.66 5.51 -12.43
C GLY A 31 -8.18 5.13 -12.32
N GLU A 32 -7.69 4.29 -13.24
CA GLU A 32 -6.33 3.74 -13.22
C GLU A 32 -5.25 4.75 -13.60
N PHE A 33 -5.60 5.82 -14.32
CA PHE A 33 -4.69 6.91 -14.66
C PHE A 33 -5.16 8.26 -14.12
N GLY A 34 -6.20 8.28 -13.28
CA GLY A 34 -6.66 9.47 -12.57
C GLY A 34 -7.27 10.50 -13.52
N GLN A 35 -8.22 10.07 -14.35
CA GLN A 35 -9.01 10.98 -15.17
C GLN A 35 -9.61 12.09 -14.30
N SER A 36 -9.42 13.34 -14.73
CA SER A 36 -9.84 14.51 -13.94
C SER A 36 -11.30 14.89 -14.16
N ASN A 37 -11.78 14.75 -15.40
CA ASN A 37 -13.18 14.97 -15.71
C ASN A 37 -14.02 13.75 -15.29
N GLU A 38 -15.26 14.02 -14.91
CA GLU A 38 -16.24 12.95 -14.72
C GLU A 38 -16.42 12.13 -16.00
N TRP A 39 -16.74 10.85 -15.82
CA TRP A 39 -16.98 9.98 -16.96
C TRP A 39 -18.22 10.45 -17.75
N ASN A 40 -18.07 10.51 -19.06
CA ASN A 40 -19.15 10.85 -19.98
C ASN A 40 -19.25 9.76 -21.06
N HIS A 41 -20.41 9.09 -21.12
CA HIS A 41 -20.70 8.04 -22.10
C HIS A 41 -20.70 8.51 -23.56
N ASP A 42 -20.88 9.81 -23.81
CA ASP A 42 -20.88 10.42 -25.16
C ASP A 42 -19.47 10.71 -25.68
N THR A 43 -18.44 10.59 -24.84
CA THR A 43 -17.05 10.90 -25.20
C THR A 43 -16.10 9.75 -24.88
N GLN A 44 -14.94 9.74 -25.52
CA GLN A 44 -13.85 8.87 -25.10
C GLN A 44 -13.26 9.33 -23.76
N LEU A 45 -12.48 8.44 -23.14
CA LEU A 45 -11.65 8.80 -21.99
C LEU A 45 -10.55 9.79 -22.37
N ASP A 46 -10.07 10.54 -21.40
CA ASP A 46 -9.03 11.58 -21.56
C ASP A 46 -7.63 10.96 -21.72
N TRP A 47 -7.41 10.16 -22.76
CA TRP A 47 -6.17 9.41 -23.00
C TRP A 47 -4.92 10.28 -23.05
N GLN A 48 -5.04 11.53 -23.49
CA GLN A 48 -3.96 12.52 -23.52
C GLN A 48 -3.32 12.76 -22.14
N LEU A 49 -4.04 12.48 -21.05
CA LEU A 49 -3.50 12.62 -19.69
C LEU A 49 -2.31 11.69 -19.44
N LEU A 50 -2.22 10.55 -20.13
CA LEU A 50 -1.09 9.62 -19.99
C LEU A 50 0.24 10.21 -20.49
N GLU A 51 0.24 11.32 -21.22
CA GLU A 51 1.45 12.07 -21.58
C GLU A 51 2.02 12.88 -20.40
N LEU A 52 1.24 13.07 -19.33
CA LEU A 52 1.64 13.78 -18.13
C LEU A 52 2.22 12.81 -17.09
N PRO A 53 3.42 13.07 -16.53
CA PRO A 53 4.12 12.14 -15.65
C PRO A 53 3.33 11.63 -14.43
N ARG A 54 2.44 12.43 -13.86
CA ARG A 54 1.65 12.05 -12.67
C ARG A 54 0.58 11.00 -13.00
N HIS A 55 -0.05 11.12 -14.16
CA HIS A 55 -1.06 10.18 -14.63
C HIS A 55 -0.40 8.86 -15.07
N ASP A 56 0.73 8.91 -15.80
CA ASP A 56 1.51 7.70 -16.12
C ASP A 56 2.04 7.02 -14.86
N GLY A 57 2.51 7.79 -13.86
CA GLY A 57 2.95 7.25 -12.57
C GLY A 57 1.83 6.49 -11.82
N LEU A 58 0.61 7.01 -11.84
CA LEU A 58 -0.55 6.32 -11.27
C LEU A 58 -0.91 5.06 -12.06
N HIS A 59 -0.89 5.13 -13.40
CA HIS A 59 -1.10 3.98 -14.27
C HIS A 59 -0.08 2.86 -14.01
N ARG A 60 1.21 3.20 -13.86
CA ARG A 60 2.27 2.27 -13.45
C ARG A 60 2.04 1.67 -12.07
N LEU A 61 1.53 2.45 -11.12
CA LEU A 61 1.16 1.91 -9.80
C LEU A 61 0.08 0.85 -9.96
N VAL A 62 -0.99 1.11 -10.72
CA VAL A 62 -2.07 0.12 -10.91
C VAL A 62 -1.56 -1.15 -11.61
N GLN A 63 -0.65 -1.02 -12.59
CA GLN A 63 0.04 -2.16 -13.18
C GLN A 63 0.82 -2.97 -12.14
N HIS A 64 1.60 -2.29 -11.29
CA HIS A 64 2.35 -2.95 -10.22
C HIS A 64 1.42 -3.62 -9.20
N LEU A 65 0.36 -2.95 -8.76
CA LEU A 65 -0.63 -3.51 -7.83
C LEU A 65 -1.29 -4.76 -8.40
N ASN A 66 -1.64 -4.76 -9.70
CA ASN A 66 -2.18 -5.95 -10.37
C ASN A 66 -1.16 -7.09 -10.45
N TYR A 67 0.11 -6.79 -10.72
CA TYR A 67 1.17 -7.80 -10.71
C TYR A 67 1.31 -8.40 -9.31
N THR A 68 1.51 -7.58 -8.28
CA THR A 68 1.65 -8.02 -6.88
C THR A 68 0.44 -8.81 -6.41
N TYR A 69 -0.78 -8.34 -6.71
CA TYR A 69 -2.00 -9.07 -6.38
C TYR A 69 -2.05 -10.46 -7.01
N LYS A 70 -1.59 -10.63 -8.25
CA LYS A 70 -1.56 -11.96 -8.89
C LYS A 70 -0.44 -12.85 -8.37
N THR A 71 0.70 -12.29 -7.98
CA THR A 71 1.88 -13.05 -7.56
C THR A 71 1.92 -13.36 -6.07
N GLU A 72 1.12 -12.66 -5.25
CA GLU A 72 1.08 -12.82 -3.81
C GLU A 72 -0.22 -13.51 -3.36
N PRO A 73 -0.21 -14.84 -3.12
CA PRO A 73 -1.41 -15.59 -2.76
C PRO A 73 -2.12 -15.08 -1.50
N ALA A 74 -1.37 -14.52 -0.56
CA ALA A 74 -1.88 -13.89 0.65
C ALA A 74 -2.92 -12.79 0.37
N LEU A 75 -2.88 -12.16 -0.81
CA LEU A 75 -3.78 -11.06 -1.15
C LEU A 75 -5.16 -11.51 -1.66
N TRP A 76 -5.36 -12.81 -1.94
CA TRP A 76 -6.60 -13.29 -2.56
C TRP A 76 -7.07 -14.70 -2.16
N GLN A 77 -6.21 -15.59 -1.66
CA GLN A 77 -6.58 -16.98 -1.34
C GLN A 77 -7.62 -17.10 -0.23
N LEU A 78 -7.48 -16.26 0.81
CA LEU A 78 -8.24 -16.33 2.06
C LEU A 78 -9.09 -15.06 2.29
N ASP A 79 -9.62 -14.46 1.21
CA ASP A 79 -10.44 -13.23 1.30
C ASP A 79 -11.76 -13.42 2.06
N ASP A 80 -12.28 -14.65 2.12
CA ASP A 80 -13.58 -15.02 2.67
C ASP A 80 -13.48 -15.77 4.02
N THR A 81 -12.30 -15.81 4.63
CA THR A 81 -12.06 -16.43 5.93
C THR A 81 -11.43 -15.45 6.92
N TYR A 82 -11.62 -15.70 8.22
CA TYR A 82 -10.95 -14.92 9.26
C TYR A 82 -9.44 -15.15 9.29
N ASP A 83 -8.96 -16.27 8.74
CA ASP A 83 -7.55 -16.63 8.77
C ASP A 83 -6.68 -15.77 7.83
N GLY A 84 -7.29 -15.19 6.78
CA GLY A 84 -6.59 -14.42 5.76
C GLY A 84 -6.27 -12.97 6.14
N PHE A 85 -6.77 -12.48 7.27
CA PHE A 85 -6.64 -11.10 7.71
C PHE A 85 -6.46 -11.00 9.22
N ASP A 86 -5.56 -10.12 9.65
CA ASP A 86 -5.31 -9.89 11.07
C ASP A 86 -4.85 -8.44 11.28
N TRP A 87 -5.45 -7.72 12.22
CA TRP A 87 -4.97 -6.36 12.52
C TRP A 87 -3.59 -6.43 13.19
N ILE A 88 -2.71 -5.50 12.83
CA ILE A 88 -1.50 -5.24 13.61
C ILE A 88 -1.84 -4.12 14.61
N ASP A 89 -2.28 -2.98 14.09
CA ASP A 89 -2.85 -1.92 14.91
C ASP A 89 -3.87 -1.08 14.11
N PHE A 90 -4.95 -0.71 14.79
CA PHE A 90 -5.99 0.19 14.29
C PHE A 90 -6.34 1.31 15.30
N HIS A 91 -5.57 1.44 16.38
CA HIS A 91 -5.82 2.41 17.44
C HIS A 91 -5.07 3.73 17.25
N ASP A 92 -4.10 3.81 16.34
CA ASP A 92 -3.31 5.02 16.07
C ASP A 92 -4.08 6.09 15.26
N ALA A 93 -5.27 6.44 15.76
CA ALA A 93 -6.19 7.40 15.14
C ALA A 93 -5.61 8.83 15.13
N GLU A 94 -4.85 9.21 16.16
CA GLU A 94 -4.19 10.52 16.25
C GLU A 94 -3.24 10.76 15.07
N ASN A 95 -2.56 9.70 14.62
CA ASN A 95 -1.69 9.74 13.47
C ASN A 95 -2.36 9.33 12.15
N SER A 96 -3.59 8.83 12.23
CA SER A 96 -4.32 8.20 11.11
C SER A 96 -3.46 7.14 10.41
N VAL A 97 -2.86 6.27 11.23
CA VAL A 97 -2.10 5.11 10.77
C VAL A 97 -2.90 3.85 11.08
N VAL A 98 -2.99 2.97 10.10
CA VAL A 98 -3.57 1.62 10.27
C VAL A 98 -2.65 0.59 9.67
N SER A 99 -2.57 -0.58 10.28
CA SER A 99 -1.71 -1.66 9.81
C SER A 99 -2.32 -3.03 10.06
N PHE A 100 -2.12 -3.94 9.11
CA PHE A 100 -2.75 -5.25 9.10
C PHE A 100 -1.90 -6.26 8.33
N LEU A 101 -2.17 -7.55 8.56
CA LEU A 101 -1.57 -8.67 7.87
C LEU A 101 -2.57 -9.25 6.87
N ARG A 102 -2.02 -9.71 5.75
CA ARG A 102 -2.65 -10.64 4.81
C ARG A 102 -1.90 -11.96 4.85
N LYS A 103 -2.63 -13.08 4.86
CA LYS A 103 -2.06 -14.43 5.02
C LYS A 103 -2.52 -15.36 3.89
N SER A 104 -1.64 -16.26 3.45
CA SER A 104 -1.96 -17.33 2.51
C SER A 104 -2.17 -18.68 3.23
N GLN A 105 -2.69 -19.68 2.51
CA GLN A 105 -2.84 -21.05 3.04
C GLN A 105 -1.49 -21.70 3.37
N GLU A 106 -0.46 -21.34 2.62
CA GLU A 106 0.92 -21.82 2.77
C GLU A 106 1.72 -21.02 3.83
N GLY A 107 1.06 -20.10 4.53
CA GLY A 107 1.67 -19.27 5.56
C GLY A 107 2.56 -18.15 5.02
N ASP A 108 2.34 -17.67 3.79
CA ASP A 108 2.94 -16.42 3.35
C ASP A 108 2.25 -15.24 4.02
N ILE A 109 3.03 -14.25 4.45
CA ILE A 109 2.54 -13.08 5.19
C ILE A 109 2.96 -11.81 4.47
N VAL A 110 1.99 -10.92 4.27
CA VAL A 110 2.22 -9.55 3.80
C VAL A 110 1.68 -8.58 4.84
N ALA A 111 2.56 -7.75 5.40
CA ALA A 111 2.22 -6.71 6.35
C ALA A 111 1.99 -5.38 5.61
N PHE A 112 0.79 -4.81 5.74
CA PHE A 112 0.44 -3.50 5.23
C PHE A 112 0.49 -2.46 6.33
N VAL A 113 0.90 -1.24 5.97
CA VAL A 113 0.76 -0.05 6.80
C VAL A 113 0.35 1.13 5.93
N VAL A 114 -0.68 1.85 6.37
CA VAL A 114 -1.24 3.01 5.67
C VAL A 114 -1.01 4.24 6.54
N ASN A 115 -0.36 5.27 6.00
CA ASN A 115 -0.25 6.58 6.62
C ASN A 115 -1.18 7.56 5.90
N ALA A 116 -2.34 7.84 6.48
CA ALA A 116 -3.37 8.68 5.88
C ALA A 116 -3.19 10.18 6.17
N THR A 117 -1.97 10.63 6.44
CA THR A 117 -1.64 12.06 6.66
C THR A 117 -0.44 12.49 5.82
N PRO A 118 -0.30 13.79 5.51
CA PRO A 118 0.85 14.31 4.78
C PRO A 118 2.13 14.42 5.63
N VAL A 119 2.13 13.89 6.86
CA VAL A 119 3.26 13.92 7.77
C VAL A 119 4.08 12.64 7.61
N VAL A 120 5.37 12.80 7.33
CA VAL A 120 6.33 11.68 7.30
C VAL A 120 6.55 11.18 8.72
N ARG A 121 6.55 9.85 8.91
CA ARG A 121 6.90 9.24 10.21
C ARG A 121 8.17 8.43 10.06
N TYR A 122 9.27 9.00 10.55
CA TYR A 122 10.53 8.29 10.65
C TYR A 122 10.52 7.37 11.87
N ASN A 123 11.23 6.24 11.77
CA ASN A 123 11.41 5.28 12.86
C ASN A 123 10.09 4.82 13.48
N TYR A 124 9.06 4.63 12.66
CA TYR A 124 7.79 4.08 13.09
C TYR A 124 7.95 2.57 13.31
N ARG A 125 7.63 2.10 14.51
CA ARG A 125 7.75 0.68 14.85
C ARG A 125 6.47 -0.06 14.51
N LEU A 126 6.59 -1.12 13.73
CA LEU A 126 5.48 -1.97 13.30
C LEU A 126 5.70 -3.39 13.83
N GLY A 127 4.74 -3.92 14.60
CA GLY A 127 4.78 -5.31 15.07
C GLY A 127 4.64 -6.29 13.90
N VAL A 128 5.46 -7.34 13.87
CA VAL A 128 5.43 -8.39 12.85
C VAL A 128 5.47 -9.78 13.50
N PRO A 129 4.84 -10.81 12.89
CA PRO A 129 4.67 -12.11 13.54
C PRO A 129 5.95 -12.94 13.61
N GLU A 130 6.90 -12.72 12.71
CA GLU A 130 8.07 -13.59 12.54
C GLU A 130 9.34 -12.75 12.43
N SER A 131 10.48 -13.39 12.72
CA SER A 131 11.79 -12.77 12.48
C SER A 131 12.24 -12.97 11.04
N GLY A 132 12.99 -12.02 10.50
CA GLY A 132 13.63 -12.11 9.19
C GLY A 132 13.72 -10.77 8.48
N PHE A 133 14.06 -10.84 7.19
CA PHE A 133 14.10 -9.68 6.33
C PHE A 133 12.73 -9.44 5.69
N TYR A 134 12.17 -8.26 5.94
CA TYR A 134 10.90 -7.83 5.39
C TYR A 134 11.15 -6.93 4.19
N ARG A 135 11.01 -7.49 2.99
CA ARG A 135 11.16 -6.77 1.73
C ARG A 135 9.97 -5.84 1.51
N GLU A 136 10.26 -4.58 1.17
CA GLU A 136 9.24 -3.61 0.74
C GLU A 136 8.77 -3.96 -0.67
N ILE A 137 7.57 -4.55 -0.78
CA ILE A 137 6.99 -4.98 -2.06
C ILE A 137 6.03 -3.94 -2.65
N ILE A 138 5.49 -3.03 -1.83
CA ILE A 138 4.70 -1.88 -2.28
C ILE A 138 5.18 -0.67 -1.51
N ASN A 139 5.47 0.40 -2.24
CA ASN A 139 5.63 1.75 -1.70
C ASN A 139 4.98 2.74 -2.66
N THR A 140 3.79 3.23 -2.30
CA THR A 140 3.05 4.18 -3.14
C THR A 140 3.68 5.56 -3.25
N ASP A 141 4.69 5.86 -2.43
CA ASP A 141 5.45 7.11 -2.50
C ASP A 141 6.73 6.99 -3.36
N GLY A 142 6.99 5.83 -3.97
CA GLY A 142 8.11 5.68 -4.89
C GLY A 142 8.08 6.73 -6.03
N GLU A 143 9.27 7.23 -6.41
CA GLU A 143 9.42 8.24 -7.47
C GLU A 143 8.79 7.78 -8.80
N THR A 144 8.88 6.48 -9.10
CA THR A 144 8.25 5.84 -10.27
C THR A 144 6.74 6.10 -10.38
N TYR A 145 6.07 6.39 -9.26
CA TYR A 145 4.64 6.69 -9.19
C TYR A 145 4.34 8.18 -8.98
N GLY A 146 5.37 9.03 -9.00
CA GLY A 146 5.27 10.46 -8.72
C GLY A 146 5.15 10.81 -7.23
N GLY A 147 5.66 9.96 -6.34
CA GLY A 147 5.80 10.26 -4.91
C GLY A 147 7.12 10.97 -4.57
N SER A 148 7.35 11.20 -3.28
CA SER A 148 8.54 11.87 -2.73
C SER A 148 9.75 10.94 -2.52
N ASN A 149 9.59 9.66 -2.83
CA ASN A 149 10.60 8.61 -2.75
C ASN A 149 11.11 8.34 -1.32
N ILE A 150 10.30 8.65 -0.31
CA ILE A 150 10.59 8.23 1.06
C ILE A 150 10.23 6.73 1.14
N GLY A 151 11.05 5.96 1.82
CA GLY A 151 10.87 4.52 1.91
C GLY A 151 11.98 3.84 2.69
N ASN A 152 12.06 2.53 2.54
CA ASN A 152 12.90 1.68 3.40
C ASN A 152 14.04 1.01 2.63
N LEU A 153 14.51 1.64 1.54
CA LEU A 153 15.66 1.19 0.73
C LEU A 153 15.61 -0.30 0.31
N GLY A 154 14.40 -0.80 0.05
CA GLY A 154 14.13 -2.17 -0.40
C GLY A 154 13.62 -3.12 0.69
N GLY A 155 13.79 -2.82 1.97
CA GLY A 155 13.28 -3.64 3.06
C GLY A 155 14.02 -3.43 4.38
N VAL A 156 13.55 -4.09 5.43
CA VAL A 156 14.04 -3.92 6.80
C VAL A 156 14.18 -5.25 7.52
N GLN A 157 15.20 -5.36 8.37
CA GLN A 157 15.37 -6.52 9.24
C GLN A 157 14.49 -6.38 10.47
N SER A 158 13.83 -7.46 10.89
CA SER A 158 13.11 -7.51 12.17
C SER A 158 14.06 -7.46 13.37
N GLU A 159 13.61 -6.85 14.46
CA GLU A 159 14.23 -6.89 15.77
C GLU A 159 13.40 -7.76 16.73
N ALA A 160 14.05 -8.44 17.69
CA ALA A 160 13.39 -9.13 18.79
C ALA A 160 12.95 -8.13 19.87
N GLN A 161 12.02 -7.26 19.49
CA GLN A 161 11.49 -6.17 20.28
C GLN A 161 9.96 -6.26 20.24
N GLU A 162 9.35 -6.54 21.39
CA GLU A 162 7.90 -6.63 21.51
C GLU A 162 7.22 -5.30 21.15
N TRP A 163 6.25 -5.37 20.25
CA TRP A 163 5.45 -4.21 19.83
C TRP A 163 4.11 -4.63 19.24
N MET A 164 3.04 -3.86 19.50
CA MET A 164 1.68 -4.12 18.97
C MET A 164 1.22 -5.58 19.19
N GLY A 165 1.56 -6.15 20.37
CA GLY A 165 1.18 -7.51 20.76
C GLY A 165 1.94 -8.64 20.03
N ARG A 166 3.10 -8.35 19.43
CA ARG A 166 3.93 -9.33 18.70
C ARG A 166 5.36 -9.32 19.24
N GLU A 167 6.03 -10.48 19.19
CA GLU A 167 7.39 -10.68 19.72
C GLU A 167 8.47 -9.97 18.90
N HIS A 168 8.21 -9.76 17.61
CA HIS A 168 9.11 -9.08 16.68
C HIS A 168 8.51 -7.78 16.17
N SER A 169 9.38 -6.85 15.78
CA SER A 169 8.98 -5.62 15.12
C SER A 169 10.01 -5.14 14.11
N ILE A 170 9.55 -4.36 13.12
CA ILE A 170 10.40 -3.69 12.14
C ILE A 170 10.34 -2.18 12.37
N LEU A 171 11.46 -1.51 12.18
CA LEU A 171 11.57 -0.05 12.25
C LEU A 171 11.52 0.54 10.85
N VAL A 172 10.45 1.24 10.49
CA VAL A 172 10.19 1.71 9.12
C VAL A 172 10.02 3.22 9.05
N HIS A 173 10.29 3.77 7.88
CA HIS A 173 9.90 5.12 7.48
C HIS A 173 8.57 5.05 6.76
N LEU A 174 7.54 5.70 7.31
CA LEU A 174 6.24 5.83 6.66
C LEU A 174 6.22 7.12 5.84
N PRO A 175 6.11 7.03 4.50
CA PRO A 175 5.99 8.20 3.65
C PRO A 175 4.66 8.93 3.88
N PRO A 176 4.54 10.18 3.42
CA PRO A 176 3.34 10.97 3.59
C PRO A 176 2.26 10.51 2.61
N LEU A 177 1.02 10.33 3.08
CA LEU A 177 -0.12 9.90 2.26
C LEU A 177 0.20 8.65 1.42
N ALA A 178 0.62 7.58 2.09
CA ALA A 178 1.16 6.39 1.42
C ALA A 178 0.73 5.09 2.10
N THR A 179 0.67 4.04 1.29
CA THR A 179 0.53 2.66 1.73
C THR A 179 1.82 1.92 1.41
N LEU A 180 2.37 1.26 2.41
CA LEU A 180 3.48 0.32 2.26
C LEU A 180 2.99 -1.11 2.44
N ALA A 181 3.65 -2.05 1.78
CA ALA A 181 3.48 -3.48 2.04
C ALA A 181 4.85 -4.17 2.12
N PHE A 182 4.99 -5.02 3.13
CA PHE A 182 6.22 -5.76 3.42
C PHE A 182 5.96 -7.25 3.39
N LYS A 183 6.82 -8.00 2.70
CA LYS A 183 6.78 -9.47 2.66
C LYS A 183 8.02 -10.03 3.35
N LEU A 184 7.82 -11.02 4.20
CA LEU A 184 8.93 -11.77 4.79
C LEU A 184 9.62 -12.60 3.69
N GLU A 185 10.92 -12.43 3.51
CA GLU A 185 11.73 -13.32 2.67
C GLU A 185 12.04 -14.61 3.45
N LYS A 186 11.65 -15.74 2.85
CA LYS A 186 11.89 -17.09 3.37
C LYS A 186 13.20 -17.65 2.79
#